data_AF-A0A537SUL7-F1
#
_entry.id   AF-A0A537SUL7-F1
#
_cell.length_a   1.000
_cell.length_b   1.000
_cell.length_c   1.000
_cell.angle_alpha   90.00
_cell.angle_beta   90.00
_cell.angle_gamma   90.00
#
_symmetry.space_group_name_H-M   'P 1'
#
loop_
_entity.id
_entity.type
_entity.pdbx_description
1 polymer ?
#
loop_
_entity_poly.entity_id
_entity_poly.type
_entity_poly.pdbx_seq_one_letter_code
_entity_poly.pdbx_strand_id
1 'polypeptide(L)'
;MSTATTTAPPIEDGALRWFRRLVWAGIIANVVVGIVSLAYPTQVLELAKVDPATPLVWPRLSAMLIMLLAGFYIPAALDPDANRFAAVFAVVCRFAGTIFMAVVGGHYIIFGLFDFVFGAPQAICLYLAWQRRKAAAAGRSGSGTVVAIIASLLAAGAFAWGAFHWLMQPVLPQFASDEDYFKYGSIGNDGASGIPYPIWIAMQDVCARHLPRPQGYAALGFLYERGRNPAVDTPIGFSRAKVGVERVAINCAVCHTVRARMAADAEPQLYVGAAANTVDVLGYLQFLSRCAADERFTADQLLPAMAAKVKLSWFDKITYRFVLIPFVRKRLLEQGEGLAWAKRRPAWGPGRIDPFNPVKFGMLHLADDETIGNSDMQAIWNLNAREQIRPHAPLHWDGLNNSVREVVISSALGDGTVAREFKLPAMERIERFLRALPPPPSPHRPDAAAVERGKAIFAANCAECHAPDGTRTLTVIPIAEIGTDINRSHMWTELARDTYNNFREGRDWGFKSFRKVSGYVAEPLGGLWLNGPYLHNGSVPTLRDLLEPAAQRPAAFVRGLDIVDARNGGFLAPPCDPRAPPPEGFCFDTRLVGNGNDGHVYGTALPASDKSDLLAYLLTL
;
A
#
# COMPACT_ATOMS: atom_id res chain seq x y z
N MET A 1 -61.67 43.26 -56.47
CA MET A 1 -60.90 43.62 -55.26
C MET A 1 -60.59 42.34 -54.53
N SER A 2 -59.30 42.05 -54.38
CA SER A 2 -58.74 40.83 -53.77
C SER A 2 -58.90 40.89 -52.25
N THR A 3 -59.53 39.89 -51.64
CA THR A 3 -59.52 39.68 -50.19
C THR A 3 -58.32 38.82 -49.83
N ALA A 4 -57.30 39.45 -49.27
CA ALA A 4 -56.10 38.80 -48.76
C ALA A 4 -56.43 37.99 -47.50
N THR A 5 -56.32 36.66 -47.61
CA THR A 5 -56.35 35.75 -46.46
C THR A 5 -55.02 35.84 -45.73
N THR A 6 -55.01 36.49 -44.57
CA THR A 6 -53.85 36.55 -43.68
C THR A 6 -53.70 35.21 -42.97
N THR A 7 -52.75 34.38 -43.40
CA THR A 7 -52.36 33.17 -42.67
C THR A 7 -51.49 33.55 -41.48
N ALA A 8 -51.97 33.24 -40.27
CA ALA A 8 -51.15 33.37 -39.05
C ALA A 8 -49.89 32.48 -39.18
N PRO A 9 -48.71 32.94 -38.71
CA PRO A 9 -47.49 32.15 -38.78
C PRO A 9 -47.62 30.88 -37.92
N PRO A 10 -47.06 29.74 -38.35
CA PRO A 10 -47.14 28.49 -37.61
C PRO A 10 -46.43 28.65 -36.26
N ILE A 11 -47.11 28.31 -35.16
CA ILE A 11 -46.57 28.34 -33.80
C ILE A 11 -45.35 27.42 -33.76
N GLU A 12 -44.17 27.98 -33.52
CA GLU A 12 -42.91 27.23 -33.44
C GLU A 12 -42.98 26.19 -32.32
N ASP A 13 -42.81 24.91 -32.66
CA ASP A 13 -42.81 23.79 -31.71
C ASP A 13 -41.85 24.11 -30.56
N GLY A 14 -42.37 24.11 -29.33
CA GLY A 14 -41.59 24.42 -28.14
C GLY A 14 -40.35 23.55 -28.02
N ALA A 15 -40.40 22.29 -28.47
CA ALA A 15 -39.24 21.39 -28.46
C ALA A 15 -38.15 21.84 -29.44
N LEU A 16 -38.52 22.35 -30.61
CA LEU A 16 -37.57 22.85 -31.60
C LEU A 16 -36.91 24.17 -31.15
N ARG A 17 -37.68 25.06 -30.51
CA ARG A 17 -37.13 26.27 -29.87
C ARG A 17 -36.10 25.93 -28.81
N TRP A 18 -36.39 24.96 -27.95
CA TRP A 18 -35.46 24.52 -26.92
C TRP A 18 -34.23 23.85 -27.50
N PHE A 19 -34.38 23.03 -28.55
CA PHE A 19 -33.24 22.48 -29.29
C PHE A 19 -32.29 23.59 -29.76
N ARG A 20 -32.81 24.60 -30.47
CA ARG A 20 -32.01 25.72 -30.99
C ARG A 20 -31.27 26.48 -29.88
N ARG A 21 -31.96 26.76 -28.76
CA ARG A 21 -31.36 27.41 -27.59
C ARG A 21 -30.24 26.58 -26.97
N LEU A 22 -30.43 25.27 -26.86
CA LEU A 22 -29.43 24.35 -26.31
C LEU A 22 -28.22 24.21 -27.24
N VAL A 23 -28.41 24.23 -28.56
CA VAL A 23 -27.30 24.24 -29.52
C VAL A 23 -26.51 25.55 -29.40
N TRP A 24 -27.19 26.71 -29.34
CA TRP A 24 -26.52 28.00 -29.11
C TRP A 24 -25.76 28.06 -27.78
N ALA A 25 -26.37 27.58 -26.70
CA ALA A 25 -25.72 27.52 -25.40
C ALA A 25 -24.46 26.64 -25.44
N GLY A 26 -24.51 25.50 -26.13
CA GLY A 26 -23.36 24.62 -26.32
C GLY A 26 -22.25 25.23 -27.20
N ILE A 27 -22.61 26.01 -28.22
CA ILE A 27 -21.65 26.76 -29.05
C ILE A 27 -20.93 27.81 -28.20
N ILE A 28 -21.69 28.62 -27.45
CA ILE A 28 -21.13 29.66 -26.59
C ILE A 28 -20.23 29.03 -25.52
N ALA A 29 -20.67 27.94 -24.90
CA ALA A 29 -19.87 27.22 -23.90
C ALA A 29 -18.56 26.69 -24.48
N ASN A 30 -18.57 26.08 -25.69
CA ASN A 30 -17.36 25.63 -26.37
C ASN A 30 -16.39 26.79 -26.66
N VAL A 31 -16.92 27.95 -27.07
CA VAL A 31 -16.10 29.14 -27.35
C VAL A 31 -15.47 29.68 -26.07
N VAL A 32 -16.25 29.83 -24.99
CA VAL A 32 -15.74 30.32 -23.70
C VAL A 32 -14.68 29.39 -23.13
N VAL A 33 -14.96 28.08 -23.07
CA VAL A 33 -14.01 27.07 -22.61
C VAL A 33 -12.77 27.04 -23.50
N GLY A 34 -12.94 27.15 -24.82
CA GLY A 34 -11.85 27.20 -25.79
C GLY A 34 -10.93 28.41 -25.58
N ILE A 35 -11.49 29.61 -25.42
CA ILE A 35 -10.70 30.83 -25.16
C ILE A 35 -9.92 30.71 -23.84
N VAL A 36 -10.58 30.27 -22.77
CA VAL A 36 -9.94 30.12 -21.45
C VAL A 36 -8.83 29.07 -21.51
N SER A 37 -9.06 27.94 -22.18
CA SER A 37 -8.07 26.87 -22.32
C SER A 37 -6.90 27.25 -23.25
N LEU A 38 -7.13 28.15 -24.21
CA LEU A 38 -6.08 28.68 -25.08
C LEU A 38 -5.13 29.63 -24.31
N ALA A 39 -5.70 30.52 -23.49
CA ALA A 39 -4.98 31.51 -22.71
C ALA A 39 -4.32 30.93 -21.45
N TYR A 40 -5.03 30.03 -20.75
CA TYR A 40 -4.66 29.50 -19.43
C TYR A 40 -4.69 27.95 -19.40
N PRO A 41 -3.96 27.25 -20.28
CA PRO A 41 -4.06 25.79 -20.39
C PRO A 41 -3.65 25.07 -19.11
N THR A 42 -2.61 25.54 -18.41
CA THR A 42 -2.13 24.91 -17.17
C THR A 42 -3.16 24.98 -16.06
N GLN A 43 -3.76 26.16 -15.86
CA GLN A 43 -4.78 26.38 -14.84
C GLN A 43 -6.05 25.59 -15.12
N VAL A 44 -6.43 25.44 -16.40
CA VAL A 44 -7.57 24.61 -16.79
C VAL A 44 -7.29 23.12 -16.54
N LEU A 45 -6.10 22.63 -16.86
CA LEU A 45 -5.70 21.25 -16.57
C LEU A 45 -5.65 20.97 -15.07
N GLU A 46 -5.09 21.89 -14.28
CA GLU A 46 -5.06 21.82 -12.81
C GLU A 46 -6.47 21.82 -12.22
N LEU A 47 -7.35 22.72 -12.68
CA LEU A 47 -8.74 22.78 -12.25
C LEU A 47 -9.49 21.48 -12.58
N ALA A 48 -9.25 20.93 -13.76
CA ALA A 48 -9.80 19.65 -14.20
C ALA A 48 -9.13 18.45 -13.51
N LYS A 49 -8.04 18.67 -12.77
CA LYS A 49 -7.17 17.64 -12.15
C LYS A 49 -6.64 16.63 -13.17
N VAL A 50 -6.40 17.09 -14.39
CA VAL A 50 -5.86 16.29 -15.49
C VAL A 50 -4.34 16.44 -15.52
N ASP A 51 -3.64 15.37 -15.90
CA ASP A 51 -2.18 15.38 -15.96
C ASP A 51 -1.64 16.53 -16.85
N PRO A 52 -0.49 17.13 -16.50
CA PRO A 52 0.11 18.18 -17.30
C PRO A 52 0.43 17.69 -18.73
N ALA A 53 -0.14 18.35 -19.73
CA ALA A 53 0.10 18.03 -21.15
C ALA A 53 1.24 18.90 -21.70
N THR A 54 2.48 18.43 -21.56
CA THR A 54 3.67 19.08 -22.14
C THR A 54 4.06 18.43 -23.47
N PRO A 55 4.25 19.20 -24.57
CA PRO A 55 4.18 20.65 -24.67
C PRO A 55 2.74 21.21 -24.70
N LEU A 56 2.56 22.42 -24.12
CA LEU A 56 1.26 23.12 -24.03
C LEU A 56 0.64 23.50 -25.40
N VAL A 57 1.35 23.27 -26.50
CA VAL A 57 0.81 23.46 -27.85
C VAL A 57 -0.36 22.52 -28.13
N TRP A 58 -0.34 21.30 -27.59
CA TRP A 58 -1.40 20.31 -27.80
C TRP A 58 -2.74 20.69 -27.17
N PRO A 59 -2.83 21.03 -25.86
CA PRO A 59 -4.10 21.50 -25.30
C PRO A 59 -4.60 22.79 -25.94
N ARG A 60 -3.69 23.70 -26.34
CA ARG A 60 -4.05 24.91 -27.09
C ARG A 60 -4.61 24.60 -28.48
N LEU A 61 -4.02 23.65 -29.19
CA LEU A 61 -4.53 23.19 -30.48
C LEU A 61 -5.92 22.57 -30.33
N SER A 62 -6.12 21.70 -29.33
CA SER A 62 -7.44 21.13 -29.04
C SER A 62 -8.48 22.21 -28.71
N ALA A 63 -8.10 23.23 -27.92
CA ALA A 63 -8.95 24.37 -27.61
C ALA A 63 -9.30 25.21 -28.85
N MET A 64 -8.37 25.37 -29.80
CA MET A 64 -8.66 26.00 -31.08
C MET A 64 -9.62 25.16 -31.93
N LEU A 65 -9.38 23.86 -32.02
CA LEU A 65 -10.19 22.93 -32.80
C LEU A 65 -11.63 22.86 -32.30
N ILE A 66 -11.87 22.84 -30.98
CA ILE A 66 -13.24 22.79 -30.44
C ILE A 66 -14.04 24.07 -30.76
N MET A 67 -13.37 25.23 -30.84
CA MET A 67 -14.00 26.49 -31.28
C MET A 67 -14.35 26.47 -32.76
N LEU A 68 -13.44 25.99 -33.61
CA LEU A 68 -13.69 25.84 -35.05
C LEU A 68 -14.81 24.83 -35.31
N LEU A 69 -14.81 23.70 -34.59
CA LEU A 69 -15.85 22.68 -34.69
C LEU A 69 -17.23 23.19 -34.27
N ALA A 70 -17.30 24.07 -33.27
CA ALA A 70 -18.55 24.70 -32.85
C ALA A 70 -19.21 25.52 -33.97
N GLY A 71 -18.42 26.07 -34.90
CA GLY A 71 -18.94 26.77 -36.09
C GLY A 71 -19.81 25.88 -36.98
N PHE A 72 -19.49 24.58 -37.11
CA PHE A 72 -20.27 23.64 -37.90
C PHE A 72 -21.65 23.33 -37.29
N TYR A 73 -21.91 23.73 -36.04
CA TYR A 73 -23.22 23.56 -35.39
C TYR A 73 -24.15 24.75 -35.63
N ILE A 74 -23.67 25.87 -36.17
CA ILE A 74 -24.47 27.08 -36.42
C ILE A 74 -25.67 26.79 -37.36
N PRO A 75 -25.55 26.03 -38.47
CA PRO A 75 -26.70 25.72 -39.31
C PRO A 75 -27.81 24.97 -38.56
N ALA A 76 -27.45 24.08 -37.64
CA ALA A 76 -28.40 23.37 -36.77
C ALA A 76 -29.10 24.30 -35.76
N ALA A 77 -28.42 25.35 -35.31
CA ALA A 77 -28.98 26.33 -34.38
C ALA A 77 -29.91 27.35 -35.09
N LEU A 78 -29.58 27.72 -36.33
CA LEU A 78 -30.33 28.67 -37.14
C LEU A 78 -31.63 28.07 -37.65
N ASP A 79 -31.54 26.96 -38.40
CA ASP A 79 -32.67 26.25 -38.97
C ASP A 79 -32.40 24.73 -38.98
N PRO A 80 -32.75 24.02 -37.90
CA PRO A 80 -32.54 22.57 -37.80
C PRO A 80 -33.35 21.76 -38.82
N ASP A 81 -34.41 22.33 -39.41
CA ASP A 81 -35.29 21.63 -40.34
C ASP A 81 -34.79 21.71 -41.78
N ALA A 82 -34.28 22.87 -42.18
CA ALA A 82 -33.56 23.02 -43.43
C ALA A 82 -32.21 22.27 -43.39
N ASN A 83 -31.59 22.18 -42.21
CA ASN A 83 -30.25 21.59 -42.02
C ASN A 83 -30.29 20.31 -41.17
N ARG A 84 -31.14 19.34 -41.55
CA ARG A 84 -31.34 18.10 -40.77
C ARG A 84 -30.05 17.34 -40.50
N PHE A 85 -29.15 17.27 -41.49
CA PHE A 85 -27.85 16.65 -41.32
C PHE A 85 -27.04 17.33 -40.21
N ALA A 86 -26.93 18.67 -40.23
CA ALA A 86 -26.23 19.42 -39.20
C ALA A 86 -26.87 19.23 -37.81
N ALA A 87 -28.20 19.15 -37.74
CA ALA A 87 -28.92 18.91 -36.48
C ALA A 87 -28.64 17.53 -35.87
N VAL A 88 -28.69 16.45 -36.67
CA VAL A 88 -28.30 15.11 -36.22
C VAL A 88 -26.82 15.07 -35.87
N PHE A 89 -25.98 15.62 -36.74
CA PHE A 89 -24.53 15.58 -36.59
C PHE A 89 -24.05 16.29 -35.32
N ALA A 90 -24.64 17.44 -34.98
CA ALA A 90 -24.36 18.14 -33.73
C ALA A 90 -24.62 17.27 -32.49
N VAL A 91 -25.73 16.52 -32.48
CA VAL A 91 -26.08 15.60 -31.38
C VAL A 91 -25.12 14.41 -31.34
N VAL A 92 -24.87 13.78 -32.50
CA VAL A 92 -23.99 12.61 -32.61
C VAL A 92 -22.57 12.94 -32.14
N CYS A 93 -22.01 14.08 -32.53
CA CYS A 93 -20.67 14.49 -32.10
C CYS A 93 -20.55 14.66 -30.59
N ARG A 94 -21.58 15.17 -29.90
CA ARG A 94 -21.60 15.30 -28.43
C ARG A 94 -21.55 13.93 -27.75
N PHE A 95 -22.31 12.95 -28.25
CA PHE A 95 -22.23 11.59 -27.72
C PHE A 95 -20.91 10.89 -28.08
N ALA A 96 -20.35 11.13 -29.27
CA ALA A 96 -19.04 10.60 -29.64
C ALA A 96 -17.94 11.13 -28.71
N GLY A 97 -17.95 12.43 -28.38
CA GLY A 97 -17.04 13.02 -27.39
C GLY A 97 -17.23 12.44 -25.99
N THR A 98 -18.49 12.26 -25.57
CA THR A 98 -18.83 11.62 -24.28
C THR A 98 -18.28 10.19 -24.21
N ILE A 99 -18.53 9.38 -25.24
CA ILE A 99 -18.09 7.98 -25.30
C ILE A 99 -16.57 7.92 -25.33
N PHE A 100 -15.91 8.71 -26.17
CA PHE A 100 -14.47 8.74 -26.27
C PHE A 100 -13.82 9.06 -24.91
N MET A 101 -14.30 10.10 -24.22
CA MET A 101 -13.76 10.46 -22.89
C MET A 101 -14.10 9.43 -21.81
N ALA A 102 -15.22 8.72 -21.94
CA ALA A 102 -15.54 7.58 -21.08
C ALA A 102 -14.62 6.37 -21.31
N VAL A 103 -14.19 6.12 -22.54
CA VAL A 103 -13.22 5.07 -22.87
C VAL A 103 -11.82 5.45 -22.38
N VAL A 104 -11.40 6.71 -22.56
CA VAL A 104 -10.12 7.22 -22.07
C VAL A 104 -10.04 7.15 -20.54
N GLY A 105 -11.14 7.49 -19.84
CA GLY A 105 -11.25 7.38 -18.39
C GLY A 105 -10.43 8.42 -17.62
N GLY A 106 -10.27 8.20 -16.30
CA GLY A 106 -9.55 9.13 -15.43
C GLY A 106 -10.21 10.52 -15.31
N HIS A 107 -9.42 11.55 -15.02
CA HIS A 107 -9.91 12.92 -14.87
C HIS A 107 -10.44 13.55 -16.19
N TYR A 108 -10.19 12.92 -17.34
CA TYR A 108 -10.67 13.36 -18.65
C TYR A 108 -12.19 13.21 -18.84
N ILE A 109 -12.88 12.42 -17.98
CA ILE A 109 -14.33 12.24 -18.06
C ILE A 109 -15.11 13.55 -17.94
N ILE A 110 -14.55 14.57 -17.26
CA ILE A 110 -15.20 15.87 -17.08
C ILE A 110 -15.54 16.53 -18.42
N PHE A 111 -14.71 16.33 -19.44
CA PHE A 111 -14.97 16.80 -20.81
C PHE A 111 -16.10 16.01 -21.47
N GLY A 112 -16.20 14.71 -21.20
CA GLY A 112 -17.33 13.88 -21.65
C GLY A 112 -18.64 14.26 -20.96
N LEU A 113 -18.61 14.58 -19.66
CA LEU A 113 -19.78 15.06 -18.91
C LEU A 113 -20.27 16.40 -19.45
N PHE A 114 -19.35 17.31 -19.78
CA PHE A 114 -19.68 18.58 -20.42
C PHE A 114 -20.44 18.36 -21.75
N ASP A 115 -19.95 17.47 -22.62
CA ASP A 115 -20.66 17.15 -23.87
C ASP A 115 -22.01 16.48 -23.64
N PHE A 116 -22.12 15.60 -22.63
CA PHE A 116 -23.35 14.91 -22.29
C PHE A 116 -24.46 15.86 -21.82
N VAL A 117 -24.10 16.86 -21.00
CA VAL A 117 -25.04 17.89 -20.48
C VAL A 117 -25.72 18.66 -21.61
N PHE A 118 -25.02 18.88 -22.73
CA PHE A 118 -25.63 19.50 -23.92
C PHE A 118 -26.27 18.46 -24.84
N GLY A 119 -25.61 17.32 -25.07
CA GLY A 119 -26.03 16.30 -26.03
C GLY A 119 -27.37 15.62 -25.68
N ALA A 120 -27.59 15.26 -24.40
CA ALA A 120 -28.81 14.56 -24.00
C ALA A 120 -30.08 15.43 -24.13
N PRO A 121 -30.12 16.67 -23.62
CA PRO A 121 -31.26 17.57 -23.84
C PRO A 121 -31.48 17.90 -25.32
N GLN A 122 -30.40 18.09 -26.09
CA GLN A 122 -30.50 18.33 -27.54
C GLN A 122 -31.14 17.14 -28.26
N ALA A 123 -30.71 15.91 -27.97
CA ALA A 123 -31.29 14.70 -28.57
C ALA A 123 -32.79 14.56 -28.26
N ILE A 124 -33.17 14.77 -27.00
CA ILE A 124 -34.56 14.69 -26.54
C ILE A 124 -35.42 15.74 -27.26
N CYS A 125 -34.96 16.99 -27.30
CA CYS A 125 -35.70 18.09 -27.93
C CYS A 125 -35.86 17.88 -29.45
N LEU A 126 -34.80 17.45 -30.13
CA LEU A 126 -34.83 17.17 -31.57
C LEU A 126 -35.76 16.01 -31.89
N TYR A 127 -35.68 14.94 -31.11
CA TYR A 127 -36.55 13.78 -31.26
C TYR A 127 -38.02 14.11 -31.04
N LEU A 128 -38.35 14.83 -29.97
CA LEU A 128 -39.71 15.26 -29.67
C LEU A 128 -40.27 16.17 -30.77
N ALA A 129 -39.46 17.09 -31.28
CA ALA A 129 -39.87 17.98 -32.37
C ALA A 129 -40.22 17.21 -33.66
N TRP A 130 -39.40 16.23 -34.04
CA TRP A 130 -39.65 15.42 -35.23
C TRP A 130 -40.78 14.40 -35.04
N GLN A 131 -40.92 13.82 -33.85
CA GLN A 131 -42.05 12.94 -33.49
C GLN A 131 -43.38 13.67 -33.57
N ARG A 132 -43.49 14.86 -32.94
CA ARG A 132 -44.70 15.68 -32.95
C ARG A 132 -45.13 16.04 -34.36
N ARG A 133 -44.16 16.37 -35.23
CA ARG A 133 -44.43 16.66 -36.64
C ARG A 133 -44.84 15.43 -37.43
N LYS A 134 -44.20 14.28 -37.20
CA LYS A 134 -44.57 13.02 -37.86
C LYS A 134 -45.96 12.54 -37.41
N ALA A 135 -46.31 12.74 -36.14
CA ALA A 135 -47.64 12.48 -35.59
C ALA A 135 -48.69 13.45 -36.13
N ALA A 136 -48.37 14.74 -36.24
CA ALA A 136 -49.23 15.74 -36.88
C ALA A 136 -49.47 15.45 -38.37
N ALA A 137 -48.46 14.91 -39.07
CA ALA A 137 -48.57 14.50 -40.47
C ALA A 137 -49.33 13.16 -40.67
N ALA A 138 -49.44 12.31 -39.64
CA ALA A 138 -49.99 10.95 -39.75
C ALA A 138 -51.28 10.70 -38.94
N GLY A 139 -51.76 11.68 -38.16
CA GLY A 139 -53.03 11.60 -37.41
C GLY A 139 -53.09 10.53 -36.30
N ARG A 140 -51.96 10.13 -35.70
CA ARG A 140 -51.90 9.09 -34.65
C ARG A 140 -50.98 9.47 -33.48
N SER A 141 -51.33 9.07 -32.26
CA SER A 141 -50.43 9.00 -31.08
C SER A 141 -50.02 7.53 -30.86
N GLY A 142 -48.79 7.07 -30.66
CA GLY A 142 -47.45 7.66 -30.59
C GLY A 142 -46.57 6.69 -29.78
N SER A 143 -45.92 5.70 -30.42
CA SER A 143 -45.04 4.72 -29.73
C SER A 143 -43.58 5.18 -29.55
N GLY A 144 -43.24 6.40 -30.00
CA GLY A 144 -41.88 6.95 -29.89
C GLY A 144 -41.45 7.35 -28.48
N THR A 145 -42.40 7.59 -27.57
CA THR A 145 -42.10 7.91 -26.16
C THR A 145 -41.30 6.80 -25.47
N VAL A 146 -41.56 5.53 -25.81
CA VAL A 146 -40.89 4.37 -25.22
C VAL A 146 -39.41 4.31 -25.63
N VAL A 147 -39.09 4.58 -26.91
CA VAL A 147 -37.71 4.57 -27.41
C VAL A 147 -36.90 5.73 -26.82
N ALA A 148 -37.50 6.91 -26.66
CA ALA A 148 -36.84 8.06 -26.03
C ALA A 148 -36.56 7.83 -24.53
N ILE A 149 -37.48 7.18 -23.81
CA ILE A 149 -37.29 6.81 -22.42
C ILE A 149 -36.15 5.79 -22.30
N ILE A 150 -36.15 4.75 -23.14
CA ILE A 150 -35.10 3.73 -23.14
C ILE A 150 -33.73 4.35 -23.46
N ALA A 151 -33.63 5.19 -24.49
CA ALA A 151 -32.39 5.88 -24.84
C ALA A 151 -31.90 6.82 -23.71
N SER A 152 -32.82 7.52 -23.05
CA SER A 152 -32.49 8.39 -21.90
C SER A 152 -32.04 7.60 -20.68
N LEU A 153 -32.65 6.43 -20.42
CA LEU A 153 -32.24 5.53 -19.34
C LEU A 153 -30.89 4.88 -19.61
N LEU A 154 -30.61 4.49 -20.86
CA LEU A 154 -29.29 3.97 -21.26
C LEU A 154 -28.21 5.05 -21.16
N ALA A 155 -28.52 6.28 -21.58
CA ALA A 155 -27.64 7.43 -21.44
C ALA A 155 -27.36 7.76 -19.96
N ALA A 156 -28.40 7.79 -19.11
CA ALA A 156 -28.28 7.98 -17.68
C ALA A 156 -27.52 6.82 -16.99
N GLY A 157 -27.72 5.59 -17.45
CA GLY A 157 -27.00 4.40 -16.98
C GLY A 157 -25.50 4.47 -17.32
N ALA A 158 -25.16 4.83 -18.57
CA ALA A 158 -23.79 5.04 -18.99
C ALA A 158 -23.13 6.23 -18.24
N PHE A 159 -23.87 7.30 -18.01
CA PHE A 159 -23.46 8.44 -17.19
C PHE A 159 -23.17 8.02 -15.74
N ALA A 160 -24.08 7.28 -15.10
CA ALA A 160 -23.92 6.80 -13.74
C ALA A 160 -22.72 5.85 -13.62
N TRP A 161 -22.53 4.98 -14.61
CA TRP A 161 -21.38 4.08 -14.71
C TRP A 161 -20.06 4.84 -14.85
N GLY A 162 -19.96 5.80 -15.77
CA GLY A 162 -18.76 6.63 -15.94
C GLY A 162 -18.44 7.47 -14.71
N ALA A 163 -19.45 8.10 -14.11
CA ALA A 163 -19.29 8.88 -12.87
C ALA A 163 -18.87 8.00 -11.69
N PHE A 164 -19.41 6.78 -11.58
CA PHE A 164 -19.00 5.79 -10.58
C PHE A 164 -17.54 5.39 -10.74
N HIS A 165 -17.11 5.08 -11.98
CA HIS A 165 -15.71 4.75 -12.25
C HIS A 165 -14.74 5.88 -11.96
N TRP A 166 -15.15 7.13 -12.19
CA TRP A 166 -14.37 8.31 -11.85
C TRP A 166 -14.22 8.51 -10.34
N LEU A 167 -15.34 8.44 -9.60
CA LEU A 167 -15.35 8.60 -8.14
C LEU A 167 -14.50 7.52 -7.44
N MET A 168 -14.40 6.35 -8.07
CA MET A 168 -13.68 5.19 -7.56
C MET A 168 -12.22 5.11 -8.02
N GLN A 169 -11.67 6.11 -8.73
CA GLN A 169 -10.23 6.13 -9.02
C GLN A 169 -9.40 6.41 -7.76
N PRO A 170 -8.26 5.73 -7.56
CA PRO A 170 -7.35 6.02 -6.46
C PRO A 170 -6.71 7.40 -6.61
N VAL A 171 -6.86 8.26 -5.62
CA VAL A 171 -6.00 9.43 -5.44
C VAL A 171 -4.87 9.03 -4.50
N LEU A 172 -3.67 8.88 -5.06
CA LEU A 172 -2.45 8.58 -4.34
C LEU A 172 -1.68 9.88 -4.04
N PRO A 173 -1.18 10.07 -2.81
CA PRO A 173 -0.26 11.16 -2.52
C PRO A 173 1.00 11.06 -3.38
N GLN A 174 1.51 12.20 -3.84
CA GLN A 174 2.81 12.29 -4.47
C GLN A 174 3.89 12.51 -3.41
N PHE A 175 5.04 11.86 -3.57
CA PHE A 175 6.16 11.94 -2.65
C PHE A 175 7.41 12.43 -3.38
N ALA A 176 8.04 13.46 -2.82
CA ALA A 176 9.23 14.08 -3.40
C ALA A 176 10.47 13.18 -3.27
N SER A 177 10.66 12.53 -2.13
CA SER A 177 11.79 11.63 -1.88
C SER A 177 11.38 10.16 -1.95
N ASP A 178 12.32 9.30 -2.33
CA ASP A 178 12.10 7.84 -2.34
C ASP A 178 12.00 7.28 -0.92
N GLU A 179 12.64 7.92 0.07
CA GLU A 179 12.51 7.58 1.48
C GLU A 179 11.09 7.86 2.00
N ASP A 180 10.51 9.02 1.69
CA ASP A 180 9.12 9.32 2.08
C ASP A 180 8.13 8.38 1.39
N TYR A 181 8.40 8.03 0.12
CA TYR A 181 7.64 7.01 -0.58
C TYR A 181 7.77 5.64 0.10
N PHE A 182 8.96 5.27 0.55
CA PHE A 182 9.14 4.02 1.30
C PHE A 182 8.36 4.04 2.61
N LYS A 183 8.39 5.15 3.37
CA LYS A 183 7.68 5.30 4.65
C LYS A 183 6.15 5.31 4.52
N TYR A 184 5.59 5.93 3.47
CA TYR A 184 4.16 6.25 3.39
C TYR A 184 3.50 5.98 2.04
N GLY A 185 4.26 5.50 1.06
CA GLY A 185 3.78 5.20 -0.28
C GLY A 185 2.93 3.93 -0.33
N SER A 186 2.00 3.93 -1.27
CA SER A 186 1.15 2.77 -1.56
C SER A 186 1.94 1.63 -2.21
N ILE A 187 1.57 0.41 -1.85
CA ILE A 187 2.03 -0.82 -2.52
C ILE A 187 0.91 -1.49 -3.35
N GLY A 188 -0.26 -0.86 -3.46
CA GLY A 188 -1.41 -1.39 -4.18
C GLY A 188 -2.37 -2.24 -3.33
N ASN A 189 -2.49 -1.93 -2.04
CA ASN A 189 -3.40 -2.57 -1.08
C ASN A 189 -4.40 -1.58 -0.44
N ASP A 190 -4.43 -0.33 -0.88
CA ASP A 190 -5.26 0.73 -0.29
C ASP A 190 -6.72 0.74 -0.74
N GLY A 191 -7.13 -0.09 -1.69
CA GLY A 191 -8.52 -0.19 -2.14
C GLY A 191 -9.35 -1.12 -1.26
N ALA A 192 -9.92 -2.19 -1.82
CA ALA A 192 -10.89 -3.01 -1.07
C ALA A 192 -10.29 -3.70 0.18
N SER A 193 -8.98 -3.93 0.20
CA SER A 193 -8.25 -4.53 1.32
C SER A 193 -7.90 -3.52 2.44
N GLY A 194 -7.84 -2.23 2.12
CA GLY A 194 -7.53 -1.17 3.07
C GLY A 194 -8.69 -0.87 4.04
N ILE A 195 -8.35 -0.41 5.24
CA ILE A 195 -9.35 -0.03 6.25
C ILE A 195 -9.74 1.43 6.00
N PRO A 196 -11.03 1.80 5.94
CA PRO A 196 -11.46 3.19 5.87
C PRO A 196 -10.81 4.02 6.98
N TYR A 197 -10.06 5.05 6.60
CA TYR A 197 -9.20 5.83 7.47
C TYR A 197 -9.94 6.37 8.72
N PRO A 198 -11.15 6.96 8.61
CA PRO A 198 -11.89 7.41 9.77
C PRO A 198 -12.21 6.28 10.76
N ILE A 199 -12.58 5.09 10.28
CA ILE A 199 -12.82 3.93 11.16
C ILE A 199 -11.52 3.54 11.85
N TRP A 200 -10.42 3.45 11.09
CA TRP A 200 -9.12 3.05 11.62
C TRP A 200 -8.62 3.97 12.74
N ILE A 201 -8.72 5.30 12.60
CA ILE A 201 -8.33 6.21 13.69
C ILE A 201 -9.29 6.17 14.89
N ALA A 202 -10.58 5.89 14.68
CA ALA A 202 -11.58 5.80 15.74
C ALA A 202 -11.46 4.51 16.56
N MET A 203 -10.97 3.43 15.96
CA MET A 203 -10.73 2.16 16.65
C MET A 203 -9.75 2.32 17.82
N GLN A 204 -8.80 3.24 17.75
CA GLN A 204 -7.84 3.51 18.83
C GLN A 204 -8.53 3.89 20.14
N ASP A 205 -9.66 4.60 20.06
CA ASP A 205 -10.40 5.07 21.24
C ASP A 205 -11.49 4.06 21.62
N VAL A 206 -12.31 3.65 20.65
CA VAL A 206 -13.46 2.75 20.88
C VAL A 206 -12.99 1.38 21.38
N CYS A 207 -11.87 0.89 20.85
CA CYS A 207 -11.31 -0.41 21.16
C CYS A 207 -10.05 -0.34 22.04
N ALA A 208 -9.80 0.77 22.74
CA ALA A 208 -8.61 0.97 23.56
C ALA A 208 -8.32 -0.17 24.56
N ARG A 209 -9.35 -0.87 25.06
CA ARG A 209 -9.21 -2.01 25.98
C ARG A 209 -8.49 -3.23 25.37
N HIS A 210 -8.42 -3.31 24.04
CA HIS A 210 -7.75 -4.39 23.32
C HIS A 210 -6.30 -4.04 22.96
N LEU A 211 -5.87 -2.81 23.26
CA LEU A 211 -4.48 -2.40 23.13
C LEU A 211 -3.69 -2.75 24.40
N PRO A 212 -2.39 -3.02 24.30
CA PRO A 212 -1.55 -3.29 25.48
C PRO A 212 -1.51 -2.11 26.47
N ARG A 213 -1.58 -0.88 25.95
CA ARG A 213 -1.49 0.38 26.70
C ARG A 213 -2.40 1.44 26.05
N PRO A 214 -2.88 2.45 26.80
CA PRO A 214 -3.77 3.51 26.27
C PRO A 214 -2.99 4.57 25.46
N GLN A 215 -2.24 4.14 24.44
CA GLN A 215 -1.38 5.00 23.61
C GLN A 215 -1.74 4.91 22.12
N GLY A 216 -2.95 4.44 21.80
CA GLY A 216 -3.37 4.16 20.43
C GLY A 216 -2.45 3.13 19.76
N TYR A 217 -2.19 3.29 18.46
CA TYR A 217 -1.36 2.37 17.71
C TYR A 217 0.11 2.34 18.16
N ALA A 218 0.63 3.39 18.81
CA ALA A 218 1.98 3.37 19.38
C ALA A 218 2.15 2.27 20.45
N ALA A 219 1.07 1.83 21.11
CA ALA A 219 1.11 0.71 22.06
C ALA A 219 1.49 -0.64 21.42
N LEU A 220 1.37 -0.75 20.09
CA LEU A 220 1.76 -1.91 19.28
C LEU A 220 3.13 -1.71 18.61
N GLY A 221 3.89 -0.69 19.03
CA GLY A 221 5.24 -0.43 18.53
C GLY A 221 5.29 0.26 17.16
N PHE A 222 4.18 0.80 16.67
CA PHE A 222 4.20 1.61 15.45
C PHE A 222 4.94 2.94 15.67
N LEU A 223 5.72 3.34 14.66
CA LEU A 223 6.67 4.44 14.75
C LEU A 223 6.10 5.72 14.12
N TYR A 224 6.34 6.85 14.78
CA TYR A 224 5.91 8.17 14.31
C TYR A 224 7.10 9.10 14.20
N GLU A 225 7.17 9.85 13.11
CA GLU A 225 8.15 10.94 12.97
C GLU A 225 7.83 12.09 13.94
N ARG A 226 8.87 12.83 14.31
CA ARG A 226 8.76 14.01 15.18
C ARG A 226 7.74 14.99 14.61
N GLY A 227 6.81 15.44 15.46
CA GLY A 227 5.78 16.42 15.10
C GLY A 227 4.50 15.82 14.52
N ARG A 228 4.45 14.51 14.25
CA ARG A 228 3.19 13.83 13.90
C ARG A 228 2.32 13.60 15.14
N ASN A 229 1.01 13.65 14.96
CA ASN A 229 0.01 13.38 15.97
C ASN A 229 -0.49 11.92 15.87
N PRO A 230 -0.13 11.02 16.79
CA PRO A 230 -0.56 9.61 16.74
C PRO A 230 -2.07 9.38 16.73
N ALA A 231 -2.86 10.36 17.17
CA ALA A 231 -4.31 10.25 17.18
C ALA A 231 -4.92 10.31 15.77
N VAL A 232 -4.25 10.92 14.78
CA VAL A 232 -4.80 11.15 13.44
C VAL A 232 -3.82 10.87 12.31
N ASP A 233 -2.52 11.05 12.52
CA ASP A 233 -1.53 10.80 11.48
C ASP A 233 -1.23 9.31 11.34
N THR A 234 -0.86 8.88 10.15
CA THR A 234 -0.38 7.53 9.92
C THR A 234 1.05 7.37 10.46
N PRO A 235 1.35 6.25 11.13
CA PRO A 235 2.73 5.90 11.47
C PRO A 235 3.52 5.56 10.21
N ILE A 236 4.84 5.51 10.34
CA ILE A 236 5.72 4.94 9.31
C ILE A 236 5.26 3.51 9.04
N GLY A 237 5.19 3.15 7.76
CA GLY A 237 4.67 1.86 7.37
C GLY A 237 3.23 1.89 6.90
N PHE A 238 2.56 3.04 6.87
CA PHE A 238 1.15 3.12 6.47
C PHE A 238 0.95 4.10 5.32
N SER A 239 0.41 3.58 4.23
CA SER A 239 -0.09 4.39 3.14
C SER A 239 -1.48 4.91 3.46
N ARG A 240 -1.80 6.06 2.86
CA ARG A 240 -3.13 6.65 2.88
C ARG A 240 -3.51 7.05 1.47
N ALA A 241 -4.56 6.44 0.94
CA ALA A 241 -5.04 6.70 -0.40
C ALA A 241 -6.57 6.77 -0.44
N LYS A 242 -7.10 7.49 -1.42
CA LYS A 242 -8.55 7.67 -1.57
C LYS A 242 -9.09 6.91 -2.78
N VAL A 243 -9.85 5.85 -2.53
CA VAL A 243 -10.56 5.06 -3.56
C VAL A 243 -12.06 5.13 -3.24
N GLY A 244 -12.75 6.17 -3.70
CA GLY A 244 -14.09 6.52 -3.18
C GLY A 244 -14.03 7.12 -1.76
N VAL A 245 -13.65 6.31 -0.77
CA VAL A 245 -13.28 6.77 0.60
C VAL A 245 -11.79 6.67 0.85
N GLU A 246 -11.29 7.51 1.74
CA GLU A 246 -9.92 7.41 2.23
C GLU A 246 -9.73 6.14 3.03
N ARG A 247 -8.65 5.43 2.73
CA ARG A 247 -8.27 4.17 3.36
C ARG A 247 -6.80 4.21 3.74
N VAL A 248 -6.47 3.34 4.68
CA VAL A 248 -5.11 3.09 5.13
C VAL A 248 -4.79 1.61 4.99
N ALA A 249 -3.55 1.33 4.65
CA ALA A 249 -3.00 0.00 4.55
C ALA A 249 -1.53 0.00 4.98
N ILE A 250 -1.02 -1.18 5.35
CA ILE A 250 0.38 -1.36 5.71
C ILE A 250 1.26 -1.35 4.45
N ASN A 251 2.52 -0.98 4.59
CA ASN A 251 3.55 -1.13 3.57
C ASN A 251 4.84 -1.66 4.20
N CYS A 252 5.86 -1.83 3.37
CA CYS A 252 7.14 -2.45 3.74
C CYS A 252 7.84 -1.77 4.93
N ALA A 253 7.66 -0.46 5.13
CA ALA A 253 8.36 0.27 6.19
C ALA A 253 7.87 -0.10 7.61
N VAL A 254 6.72 -0.79 7.76
CA VAL A 254 6.30 -1.37 9.05
C VAL A 254 7.37 -2.33 9.57
N CYS A 255 7.84 -3.22 8.72
CA CYS A 255 8.77 -4.29 9.09
C CYS A 255 10.24 -3.86 8.95
N HIS A 256 10.51 -2.79 8.21
CA HIS A 256 11.85 -2.40 7.79
C HIS A 256 12.23 -0.98 8.25
N THR A 257 11.78 -0.59 9.45
CA THR A 257 12.21 0.65 10.12
C THR A 257 12.49 0.37 11.58
N VAL A 258 13.73 0.65 12.03
CA VAL A 258 14.13 0.49 13.42
C VAL A 258 14.07 1.82 14.16
N ARG A 259 13.74 1.75 15.45
CA ARG A 259 13.87 2.89 16.38
C ARG A 259 15.03 2.61 17.33
N ALA A 260 15.91 3.58 17.50
CA ALA A 260 17.05 3.46 18.41
C ALA A 260 17.27 4.72 19.26
N ARG A 261 17.56 4.54 20.54
CA ARG A 261 17.98 5.55 21.51
C ARG A 261 19.35 5.18 22.03
N MET A 262 20.27 6.14 22.05
CA MET A 262 21.63 5.90 22.57
C MET A 262 21.69 5.82 24.10
N ALA A 263 20.68 6.37 24.78
CA ALA A 263 20.49 6.32 26.22
C ALA A 263 18.99 6.37 26.52
N ALA A 264 18.58 6.01 27.74
CA ALA A 264 17.16 5.95 28.11
C ALA A 264 16.42 7.29 27.95
N ASP A 265 17.13 8.41 28.15
CA ASP A 265 16.63 9.79 28.04
C ASP A 265 16.92 10.45 26.69
N ALA A 266 17.63 9.77 25.78
CA ALA A 266 17.97 10.31 24.48
C ALA A 266 16.76 10.33 23.53
N GLU A 267 16.74 11.33 22.64
CA GLU A 267 15.77 11.40 21.55
C GLU A 267 15.89 10.18 20.61
N PRO A 268 14.78 9.50 20.29
CA PRO A 268 14.80 8.35 19.41
C PRO A 268 15.17 8.75 17.98
N GLN A 269 16.07 7.98 17.37
CA GLN A 269 16.40 8.02 15.96
C GLN A 269 15.65 6.91 15.22
N LEU A 270 15.31 7.17 13.97
CA LEU A 270 14.59 6.24 13.09
C LEU A 270 15.48 5.93 11.90
N TYR A 271 15.72 4.64 11.62
CA TYR A 271 16.51 4.21 10.48
C TYR A 271 15.68 3.30 9.58
N VAL A 272 15.43 3.75 8.35
CA VAL A 272 14.75 2.96 7.31
C VAL A 272 15.68 1.92 6.72
N GLY A 273 15.12 0.81 6.23
CA GLY A 273 15.88 -0.31 5.68
C GLY A 273 16.51 -1.24 6.72
N ALA A 274 16.41 -0.92 8.01
CA ALA A 274 16.84 -1.76 9.13
C ALA A 274 15.78 -2.82 9.49
N ALA A 275 16.12 -3.82 10.30
CA ALA A 275 15.15 -4.72 10.91
C ALA A 275 14.33 -3.98 11.99
N ALA A 276 13.00 -3.92 11.87
CA ALA A 276 12.21 -3.27 12.92
C ALA A 276 12.28 -4.05 14.23
N ASN A 277 12.45 -3.34 15.34
CA ASN A 277 12.68 -3.93 16.67
C ASN A 277 11.46 -3.87 17.60
N THR A 278 10.52 -2.94 17.35
CA THR A 278 9.46 -2.57 18.31
C THR A 278 8.05 -2.97 17.88
N VAL A 279 7.80 -3.12 16.58
CA VAL A 279 6.44 -3.38 16.06
C VAL A 279 5.96 -4.79 16.39
N ASP A 280 4.72 -4.91 16.90
CA ASP A 280 4.03 -6.17 17.13
C ASP A 280 2.95 -6.39 16.05
N VAL A 281 3.36 -7.01 14.94
CA VAL A 281 2.50 -7.26 13.78
C VAL A 281 1.35 -8.21 14.14
N LEU A 282 1.63 -9.28 14.88
CA LEU A 282 0.58 -10.21 15.31
C LEU A 282 -0.40 -9.54 16.27
N GLY A 283 0.11 -8.74 17.20
CA GLY A 283 -0.70 -7.92 18.12
C GLY A 283 -1.63 -6.96 17.37
N TYR A 284 -1.16 -6.33 16.30
CA TYR A 284 -1.99 -5.47 15.45
C TYR A 284 -3.12 -6.23 14.76
N LEU A 285 -2.81 -7.37 14.11
CA LEU A 285 -3.82 -8.20 13.46
C LEU A 285 -4.86 -8.75 14.47
N GLN A 286 -4.41 -9.13 15.67
CA GLN A 286 -5.29 -9.55 16.75
C GLN A 286 -6.14 -8.38 17.28
N PHE A 287 -5.58 -7.18 17.38
CA PHE A 287 -6.32 -5.98 17.76
C PHE A 287 -7.47 -5.70 16.79
N LEU A 288 -7.22 -5.75 15.48
CA LEU A 288 -8.23 -5.50 14.46
C LEU A 288 -9.44 -6.45 14.60
N SER A 289 -9.17 -7.75 14.70
CA SER A 289 -10.21 -8.78 14.83
C SER A 289 -10.94 -8.72 16.19
N ARG A 290 -10.22 -8.51 17.30
CA ARG A 290 -10.83 -8.33 18.64
C ARG A 290 -11.69 -7.06 18.71
N CYS A 291 -11.24 -5.98 18.09
CA CYS A 291 -12.00 -4.75 17.99
C CYS A 291 -13.30 -4.98 17.22
N ALA A 292 -13.27 -5.70 16.08
CA ALA A 292 -14.48 -6.02 15.32
C ALA A 292 -15.43 -6.99 16.03
N ALA A 293 -14.90 -7.89 16.87
CA ALA A 293 -15.70 -8.78 17.71
C ALA A 293 -16.34 -8.06 18.92
N ASP A 294 -15.84 -6.88 19.30
CA ASP A 294 -16.35 -6.08 20.39
C ASP A 294 -17.79 -5.62 20.13
N GLU A 295 -18.66 -5.74 21.15
CA GLU A 295 -20.03 -5.20 21.10
C GLU A 295 -20.08 -3.70 20.84
N ARG A 296 -19.01 -2.97 21.18
CA ARG A 296 -18.86 -1.54 20.92
C ARG A 296 -18.48 -1.21 19.48
N PHE A 297 -18.18 -2.19 18.62
CA PHE A 297 -17.94 -1.96 17.20
C PHE A 297 -19.27 -1.71 16.47
N THR A 298 -19.87 -0.56 16.74
CA THR A 298 -21.15 -0.13 16.19
C THR A 298 -21.06 1.29 15.67
N ALA A 299 -21.96 1.65 14.77
CA ALA A 299 -22.03 3.00 14.25
C ALA A 299 -22.28 4.05 15.34
N ASP A 300 -22.99 3.69 16.41
CA ASP A 300 -23.30 4.60 17.53
C ASP A 300 -22.05 4.99 18.33
N GLN A 301 -21.04 4.11 18.38
CA GLN A 301 -19.77 4.39 19.06
C GLN A 301 -18.69 4.93 18.12
N LEU A 302 -18.60 4.36 16.91
CA LEU A 302 -17.57 4.74 15.95
C LEU A 302 -17.82 6.12 15.31
N LEU A 303 -19.06 6.48 14.96
CA LEU A 303 -19.31 7.75 14.27
C LEU A 303 -18.96 8.98 15.13
N PRO A 304 -19.30 9.05 16.44
CA PRO A 304 -18.85 10.15 17.29
C PRO A 304 -17.32 10.21 17.39
N ALA A 305 -16.65 9.07 17.58
CA ALA A 305 -15.19 9.00 17.68
C ALA A 305 -14.50 9.43 16.37
N MET A 306 -15.06 9.06 15.22
CA MET A 306 -14.63 9.53 13.90
C MET A 306 -14.81 11.04 13.77
N ALA A 307 -16.01 11.55 14.08
CA ALA A 307 -16.35 12.97 13.93
C ALA A 307 -15.52 13.89 14.83
N ALA A 308 -15.00 13.39 15.95
CA ALA A 308 -14.08 14.11 16.83
C ALA A 308 -12.69 14.32 16.21
N LYS A 309 -12.30 13.49 15.23
CA LYS A 309 -10.96 13.49 14.62
C LYS A 309 -10.94 13.99 13.19
N VAL A 310 -12.02 13.77 12.42
CA VAL A 310 -12.14 14.13 11.01
C VAL A 310 -13.48 14.77 10.69
N LYS A 311 -13.50 15.63 9.67
CA LYS A 311 -14.75 16.24 9.17
C LYS A 311 -15.55 15.21 8.38
N LEU A 312 -16.76 14.88 8.85
CA LEU A 312 -17.70 14.00 8.16
C LEU A 312 -18.93 14.79 7.70
N SER A 313 -19.26 14.70 6.42
CA SER A 313 -20.52 15.21 5.88
C SER A 313 -21.71 14.37 6.34
N TRP A 314 -22.93 14.87 6.08
CA TRP A 314 -24.15 14.10 6.36
C TRP A 314 -24.21 12.80 5.55
N PHE A 315 -23.83 12.84 4.27
CA PHE A 315 -23.75 11.66 3.40
C PHE A 315 -22.68 10.67 3.87
N ASP A 316 -21.53 11.16 4.37
CA ASP A 316 -20.51 10.29 4.96
C ASP A 316 -21.11 9.53 6.15
N LYS A 317 -21.76 10.22 7.10
CA LYS A 317 -22.34 9.58 8.29
C LYS A 317 -23.31 8.45 7.93
N ILE A 318 -24.17 8.65 6.92
CA ILE A 318 -25.09 7.62 6.42
C ILE A 318 -24.32 6.45 5.81
N THR A 319 -23.36 6.74 4.94
CA THR A 319 -22.54 5.74 4.24
C THR A 319 -21.75 4.90 5.23
N TYR A 320 -21.11 5.53 6.22
CA TYR A 320 -20.38 4.83 7.27
C TYR A 320 -21.32 4.00 8.15
N ARG A 321 -22.46 4.56 8.56
CA ARG A 321 -23.43 3.87 9.43
C ARG A 321 -23.92 2.57 8.82
N PHE A 322 -24.42 2.63 7.59
CA PHE A 322 -25.21 1.54 7.01
C PHE A 322 -24.42 0.66 6.04
N VAL A 323 -23.27 1.13 5.52
CA VAL A 323 -22.47 0.40 4.54
C VAL A 323 -21.09 0.05 5.07
N LEU A 324 -20.26 1.05 5.39
CA LEU A 324 -18.84 0.80 5.64
C LEU A 324 -18.57 0.13 6.99
N ILE A 325 -19.21 0.54 8.07
CA ILE A 325 -18.97 -0.06 9.40
C ILE A 325 -19.39 -1.54 9.43
N PRO A 326 -20.60 -1.94 8.96
CA PRO A 326 -20.95 -3.35 8.87
C PRO A 326 -20.02 -4.16 7.97
N PHE A 327 -19.62 -3.60 6.82
CA PHE A 327 -18.70 -4.26 5.90
C PHE A 327 -17.32 -4.46 6.52
N VAL A 328 -16.74 -3.44 7.13
CA VAL A 328 -15.44 -3.51 7.82
C VAL A 328 -15.52 -4.51 8.97
N ARG A 329 -16.59 -4.48 9.77
CA ARG A 329 -16.79 -5.46 10.85
C ARG A 329 -16.72 -6.89 10.31
N LYS A 330 -17.46 -7.18 9.23
CA LYS A 330 -17.46 -8.49 8.58
C LYS A 330 -16.05 -8.90 8.13
N ARG A 331 -15.34 -8.02 7.40
CA ARG A 331 -14.00 -8.31 6.87
C ARG A 331 -12.95 -8.53 7.97
N LEU A 332 -13.01 -7.76 9.06
CA LEU A 332 -12.09 -7.93 10.19
C LEU A 332 -12.37 -9.20 10.99
N LEU A 333 -13.62 -9.67 11.04
CA LEU A 333 -13.96 -10.97 11.61
C LEU A 333 -13.44 -12.12 10.74
N GLU A 334 -13.64 -12.05 9.41
CA GLU A 334 -13.08 -13.03 8.45
C GLU A 334 -11.54 -13.09 8.54
N GLN A 335 -10.87 -11.94 8.68
CA GLN A 335 -9.42 -11.90 8.95
C GLN A 335 -9.07 -12.65 10.24
N GLY A 336 -9.85 -12.44 11.32
CA GLY A 336 -9.64 -13.13 12.59
C GLY A 336 -9.80 -14.65 12.50
N GLU A 337 -10.73 -15.13 11.68
CA GLU A 337 -10.90 -16.56 11.36
C GLU A 337 -9.70 -17.09 10.60
N GLY A 338 -9.24 -16.36 9.57
CA GLY A 338 -8.04 -16.68 8.79
C GLY A 338 -6.74 -16.69 9.60
N LEU A 339 -6.72 -16.06 10.78
CA LEU A 339 -5.57 -16.04 11.71
C LEU A 339 -5.71 -17.03 12.87
N ALA A 340 -6.76 -17.86 12.89
CA ALA A 340 -6.97 -18.82 13.97
C ALA A 340 -5.80 -19.80 14.15
N TRP A 341 -5.10 -20.15 13.07
CA TRP A 341 -3.93 -21.03 13.07
C TRP A 341 -2.78 -20.47 13.94
N ALA A 342 -2.63 -19.15 14.03
CA ALA A 342 -1.56 -18.49 14.78
C ALA A 342 -1.76 -18.63 16.30
N LYS A 343 -3.00 -18.86 16.76
CA LYS A 343 -3.30 -19.05 18.20
C LYS A 343 -2.72 -20.36 18.76
N ARG A 344 -2.40 -21.32 17.89
CA ARG A 344 -1.83 -22.63 18.26
C ARG A 344 -0.31 -22.66 18.20
N ARG A 345 0.32 -21.52 17.89
CA ARG A 345 1.77 -21.39 17.72
C ARG A 345 2.31 -20.33 18.68
N PRO A 346 3.62 -20.32 18.96
CA PRO A 346 4.22 -19.27 19.77
C PRO A 346 3.98 -17.88 19.16
N ALA A 347 3.66 -16.92 20.01
CA ALA A 347 3.50 -15.53 19.59
C ALA A 347 4.79 -15.03 18.93
N TRP A 348 4.66 -14.22 17.89
CA TRP A 348 5.81 -13.70 17.16
C TRP A 348 6.64 -12.77 18.05
N GLY A 349 5.95 -11.85 18.73
CA GLY A 349 6.55 -10.80 19.54
C GLY A 349 7.06 -9.62 18.70
N PRO A 350 7.49 -8.53 19.36
CA PRO A 350 8.03 -7.34 18.69
C PRO A 350 9.25 -7.62 17.80
N GLY A 351 9.25 -7.01 16.62
CA GLY A 351 10.32 -7.12 15.62
C GLY A 351 10.42 -8.46 14.91
N ARG A 352 9.39 -9.29 15.04
CA ARG A 352 9.31 -10.62 14.41
C ARG A 352 8.03 -10.75 13.60
N ILE A 353 8.06 -11.68 12.65
CA ILE A 353 6.93 -11.99 11.78
C ILE A 353 6.96 -13.46 11.37
N ASP A 354 5.80 -14.04 11.07
CA ASP A 354 5.70 -15.24 10.22
C ASP A 354 5.37 -14.78 8.79
N PRO A 355 6.36 -14.70 7.89
CA PRO A 355 6.19 -14.01 6.62
C PRO A 355 5.42 -14.83 5.58
N PHE A 356 5.34 -16.16 5.70
CA PHE A 356 4.82 -17.01 4.63
C PHE A 356 3.68 -17.92 5.04
N ASN A 357 3.43 -18.24 6.31
CA ASN A 357 2.22 -18.98 6.67
C ASN A 357 0.92 -18.20 6.36
N PRO A 358 0.82 -16.87 6.61
CA PRO A 358 -0.33 -16.09 6.14
C PRO A 358 -0.53 -16.20 4.62
N VAL A 359 0.58 -16.23 3.87
CA VAL A 359 0.56 -16.34 2.41
C VAL A 359 0.18 -17.75 1.94
N LYS A 360 0.75 -18.79 2.55
CA LYS A 360 0.43 -20.20 2.27
C LYS A 360 -1.05 -20.48 2.48
N PHE A 361 -1.59 -20.11 3.63
CA PHE A 361 -2.96 -20.48 4.01
C PHE A 361 -3.99 -19.54 3.39
N GLY A 362 -3.69 -18.24 3.33
CA GLY A 362 -4.58 -17.23 2.79
C GLY A 362 -4.55 -17.14 1.27
N MET A 363 -3.41 -16.73 0.71
CA MET A 363 -3.27 -16.40 -0.72
C MET A 363 -3.09 -17.65 -1.60
N LEU A 364 -2.30 -18.63 -1.16
CA LEU A 364 -2.05 -19.85 -1.94
C LEU A 364 -3.09 -20.95 -1.67
N HIS A 365 -4.01 -20.72 -0.73
CA HIS A 365 -5.06 -21.66 -0.33
C HIS A 365 -4.56 -23.05 0.06
N LEU A 366 -3.33 -23.14 0.60
CA LEU A 366 -2.78 -24.37 1.13
C LEU A 366 -3.38 -24.68 2.51
N ALA A 367 -3.45 -25.95 2.86
CA ALA A 367 -3.88 -26.38 4.18
C ALA A 367 -2.92 -25.88 5.28
N ASP A 368 -3.45 -25.65 6.49
CA ASP A 368 -2.63 -25.46 7.68
C ASP A 368 -1.79 -26.72 7.92
N ASP A 369 -0.48 -26.62 7.68
CA ASP A 369 0.49 -27.71 7.79
C ASP A 369 1.25 -27.70 9.13
N GLU A 370 0.74 -26.95 10.12
CA GLU A 370 1.28 -26.84 11.48
C GLU A 370 2.71 -26.26 11.58
N THR A 371 3.30 -25.87 10.45
CA THR A 371 4.66 -25.31 10.43
C THR A 371 4.75 -23.93 11.09
N ILE A 372 5.93 -23.55 11.57
CA ILE A 372 6.19 -22.29 12.27
C ILE A 372 7.21 -21.47 11.48
N GLY A 373 6.80 -20.29 11.00
CA GLY A 373 7.63 -19.40 10.20
C GLY A 373 8.20 -18.21 10.97
N ASN A 374 8.07 -18.17 12.29
CA ASN A 374 8.49 -17.02 13.10
C ASN A 374 9.98 -16.71 12.90
N SER A 375 10.28 -15.53 12.37
CA SER A 375 11.65 -15.03 12.20
C SER A 375 11.76 -13.56 12.62
N ASP A 376 12.98 -13.14 12.94
CA ASP A 376 13.32 -11.73 13.07
C ASP A 376 13.14 -11.02 11.72
N MET A 377 12.83 -9.73 11.75
CA MET A 377 12.81 -8.93 10.54
C MET A 377 14.23 -8.78 10.00
N GLN A 378 14.38 -8.59 8.68
CA GLN A 378 15.71 -8.44 8.07
C GLN A 378 15.99 -6.98 7.74
N ALA A 379 17.24 -6.56 7.86
CA ALA A 379 17.71 -5.37 7.19
C ALA A 379 17.72 -5.60 5.66
N ILE A 380 17.25 -4.61 4.90
CA ILE A 380 17.06 -4.66 3.45
C ILE A 380 17.80 -3.52 2.73
N TRP A 381 18.76 -2.90 3.40
CA TRP A 381 19.71 -1.98 2.79
C TRP A 381 20.77 -2.72 1.95
N ASN A 382 21.62 -1.96 1.25
CA ASN A 382 22.79 -2.44 0.54
C ASN A 382 22.50 -3.48 -0.56
N LEU A 383 21.31 -3.49 -1.18
CA LEU A 383 21.01 -4.55 -2.17
C LEU A 383 21.96 -4.50 -3.38
N ASN A 384 22.51 -3.35 -3.77
CA ASN A 384 23.57 -3.30 -4.80
C ASN A 384 24.90 -3.87 -4.30
N ALA A 385 25.31 -3.56 -3.07
CA ALA A 385 26.55 -4.10 -2.50
C ALA A 385 26.48 -5.63 -2.36
N ARG A 386 25.30 -6.17 -2.02
CA ARG A 386 25.06 -7.62 -2.02
C ARG A 386 25.27 -8.22 -3.41
N GLU A 387 24.68 -7.63 -4.44
CA GLU A 387 24.80 -8.11 -5.82
C GLU A 387 26.26 -8.06 -6.32
N GLN A 388 27.05 -7.07 -5.86
CA GLN A 388 28.48 -6.96 -6.15
C GLN A 388 29.31 -8.07 -5.48
N ILE A 389 28.96 -8.46 -4.24
CA ILE A 389 29.60 -9.57 -3.54
C ILE A 389 29.28 -10.88 -4.24
N ARG A 390 27.99 -11.12 -4.51
CA ARG A 390 27.53 -12.35 -5.17
C ARG A 390 26.29 -12.05 -6.03
N PRO A 391 26.42 -12.11 -7.36
CA PRO A 391 25.28 -11.99 -8.25
C PRO A 391 24.24 -13.08 -7.98
N HIS A 392 22.96 -12.71 -8.01
CA HIS A 392 21.85 -13.61 -7.70
C HIS A 392 21.97 -14.31 -6.33
N ALA A 393 22.49 -13.58 -5.33
CA ALA A 393 22.56 -14.03 -3.95
C ALA A 393 21.18 -14.50 -3.43
N PRO A 394 21.14 -15.53 -2.56
CA PRO A 394 19.93 -15.89 -1.84
C PRO A 394 19.39 -14.73 -1.01
N LEU A 395 18.06 -14.62 -0.99
CA LEU A 395 17.26 -13.63 -0.26
C LEU A 395 16.32 -14.34 0.71
N HIS A 396 15.84 -13.60 1.71
CA HIS A 396 15.24 -14.12 2.94
C HIS A 396 16.24 -14.89 3.81
N TRP A 397 15.94 -15.02 5.10
CA TRP A 397 16.78 -15.77 6.05
C TRP A 397 17.19 -17.14 5.55
N ASP A 398 16.28 -17.85 4.90
CA ASP A 398 16.45 -19.22 4.41
C ASP A 398 16.80 -19.30 2.92
N GLY A 399 17.05 -18.19 2.21
CA GLY A 399 17.52 -18.23 0.82
C GLY A 399 16.47 -18.71 -0.20
N LEU A 400 15.18 -18.61 0.15
CA LEU A 400 14.07 -19.16 -0.64
C LEU A 400 13.85 -18.46 -2.00
N ASN A 401 14.50 -17.33 -2.27
CA ASN A 401 14.49 -16.64 -3.58
C ASN A 401 15.88 -16.04 -3.88
N ASN A 402 16.15 -15.58 -5.11
CA ASN A 402 17.33 -14.76 -5.50
C ASN A 402 17.03 -13.63 -6.48
N SER A 403 15.76 -13.30 -6.66
CA SER A 403 15.34 -12.17 -7.48
C SER A 403 14.81 -11.09 -6.55
N VAL A 404 15.57 -10.00 -6.40
CA VAL A 404 15.13 -8.81 -5.65
C VAL A 404 13.76 -8.36 -6.15
N ARG A 405 13.54 -8.40 -7.47
CA ARG A 405 12.27 -8.07 -8.09
C ARG A 405 11.14 -8.97 -7.61
N GLU A 406 11.33 -10.29 -7.62
CA GLU A 406 10.30 -11.22 -7.14
C GLU A 406 10.04 -11.02 -5.65
N VAL A 407 11.08 -10.80 -4.83
CA VAL A 407 10.96 -10.56 -3.39
C VAL A 407 10.17 -9.29 -3.09
N VAL A 408 10.40 -8.19 -3.82
CA VAL A 408 9.63 -6.95 -3.65
C VAL A 408 8.15 -7.20 -3.99
N ILE A 409 7.86 -7.92 -5.08
CA ILE A 409 6.48 -8.23 -5.48
C ILE A 409 5.82 -9.18 -4.48
N SER A 410 6.50 -10.25 -4.06
CA SER A 410 5.96 -11.23 -3.12
C SER A 410 5.73 -10.63 -1.74
N SER A 411 6.61 -9.74 -1.29
CA SER A 411 6.42 -9.00 -0.04
C SER A 411 5.19 -8.09 -0.12
N ALA A 412 5.00 -7.37 -1.24
CA ALA A 412 3.81 -6.56 -1.42
C ALA A 412 2.51 -7.40 -1.41
N LEU A 413 2.53 -8.58 -2.06
CA LEU A 413 1.41 -9.53 -2.01
C LEU A 413 1.14 -10.03 -0.58
N GLY A 414 2.20 -10.36 0.17
CA GLY A 414 2.10 -10.75 1.58
C GLY A 414 1.48 -9.65 2.46
N ASP A 415 1.73 -8.39 2.13
CA ASP A 415 1.17 -7.20 2.79
C ASP A 415 -0.24 -6.83 2.25
N GLY A 416 -0.83 -7.66 1.39
CA GLY A 416 -2.23 -7.55 0.95
C GLY A 416 -2.45 -6.80 -0.36
N THR A 417 -1.40 -6.58 -1.17
CA THR A 417 -1.53 -6.00 -2.50
C THR A 417 -2.42 -6.84 -3.41
N VAL A 418 -3.25 -6.18 -4.21
CA VAL A 418 -4.15 -6.84 -5.17
C VAL A 418 -3.74 -6.52 -6.62
N ALA A 419 -3.93 -7.51 -7.51
CA ALA A 419 -3.49 -7.43 -8.91
C ALA A 419 -3.95 -6.16 -9.65
N ARG A 420 -5.19 -5.71 -9.39
CA ARG A 420 -5.78 -4.53 -10.04
C ARG A 420 -5.11 -3.21 -9.65
N GLU A 421 -4.61 -3.13 -8.42
CA GLU A 421 -4.07 -1.89 -7.83
C GLU A 421 -2.55 -1.84 -7.86
N PHE A 422 -1.91 -3.00 -8.05
CA PHE A 422 -0.46 -3.09 -8.20
C PHE A 422 0.08 -2.25 -9.36
N LYS A 423 1.12 -1.45 -9.06
CA LYS A 423 1.83 -0.63 -10.04
C LYS A 423 3.31 -0.98 -10.03
N LEU A 424 3.81 -1.47 -11.16
CA LEU A 424 5.22 -1.83 -11.31
C LEU A 424 6.19 -0.66 -11.06
N PRO A 425 5.94 0.57 -11.56
CA PRO A 425 6.84 1.70 -11.32
C PRO A 425 6.97 2.08 -9.84
N ALA A 426 5.92 1.88 -9.04
CA ALA A 426 5.98 2.09 -7.60
C ALA A 426 6.95 1.11 -6.92
N MET A 427 6.92 -0.16 -7.33
CA MET A 427 7.85 -1.17 -6.82
C MET A 427 9.29 -0.92 -7.27
N GLU A 428 9.48 -0.45 -8.51
CA GLU A 428 10.81 -0.06 -9.01
C GLU A 428 11.40 1.13 -8.26
N ARG A 429 10.55 2.05 -7.79
CA ARG A 429 10.97 3.15 -6.93
C ARG A 429 11.51 2.64 -5.59
N ILE A 430 10.78 1.75 -4.92
CA ILE A 430 11.21 1.12 -3.66
C ILE A 430 12.50 0.32 -3.89
N GLU A 431 12.56 -0.49 -4.95
CA GLU A 431 13.73 -1.30 -5.27
C GLU A 431 14.98 -0.43 -5.47
N ARG A 432 14.87 0.66 -6.22
CA ARG A 432 15.98 1.60 -6.46
C ARG A 432 16.50 2.23 -5.17
N PHE A 433 15.58 2.61 -4.28
CA PHE A 433 15.93 3.17 -2.97
C PHE A 433 16.73 2.18 -2.13
N LEU A 434 16.22 0.96 -1.95
CA LEU A 434 16.85 -0.09 -1.13
C LEU A 434 18.19 -0.57 -1.71
N ARG A 435 18.32 -0.55 -3.04
CA ARG A 435 19.57 -0.81 -3.75
C ARG A 435 20.67 0.19 -3.41
N ALA A 436 20.32 1.47 -3.24
CA ALA A 436 21.27 2.55 -3.01
C ALA A 436 21.50 2.87 -1.52
N LEU A 437 20.56 2.50 -0.64
CA LEU A 437 20.59 2.82 0.78
C LEU A 437 21.70 2.05 1.52
N PRO A 438 22.70 2.71 2.13
CA PRO A 438 23.67 2.04 3.01
C PRO A 438 23.18 1.93 4.47
N PRO A 439 23.71 0.99 5.27
CA PRO A 439 23.54 1.00 6.72
C PRO A 439 24.17 2.26 7.33
N PRO A 440 23.59 2.79 8.42
CA PRO A 440 24.23 3.86 9.18
C PRO A 440 25.50 3.35 9.87
N PRO A 441 26.57 4.16 9.94
CA PRO A 441 27.79 3.77 10.64
C PRO A 441 27.52 3.56 12.13
N SER A 442 28.19 2.57 12.73
CA SER A 442 28.11 2.34 14.17
C SER A 442 28.54 3.60 14.95
N PRO A 443 27.79 4.02 15.99
CA PRO A 443 28.18 5.10 16.88
C PRO A 443 29.21 4.66 17.93
N HIS A 444 29.43 3.35 18.11
CA HIS A 444 30.32 2.84 19.15
C HIS A 444 31.79 3.14 18.85
N ARG A 445 32.55 3.46 19.89
CA ARG A 445 33.99 3.76 19.82
C ARG A 445 34.75 2.95 20.88
N PRO A 446 34.90 1.61 20.71
CA PRO A 446 35.70 0.79 21.60
C PRO A 446 37.19 1.14 21.52
N ASP A 447 38.00 0.56 22.41
CA ASP A 447 39.45 0.73 22.38
C ASP A 447 40.04 0.28 21.03
N ALA A 448 40.82 1.15 20.40
CA ALA A 448 41.32 0.92 19.04
C ALA A 448 42.27 -0.30 18.96
N ALA A 449 43.06 -0.56 19.99
CA ALA A 449 43.95 -1.71 20.01
C ALA A 449 43.15 -3.03 20.14
N ALA A 450 42.09 -3.04 20.96
CA ALA A 450 41.15 -4.15 21.03
C ALA A 450 40.42 -4.39 19.70
N VAL A 451 40.01 -3.32 19.01
CA VAL A 451 39.38 -3.42 17.68
C VAL A 451 40.32 -4.07 16.66
N GLU A 452 41.60 -3.67 16.62
CA GLU A 452 42.57 -4.27 15.68
C GLU A 452 42.85 -5.75 15.99
N ARG A 453 42.98 -6.14 17.27
CA ARG A 453 43.10 -7.55 17.65
C ARG A 453 41.83 -8.33 17.31
N GLY A 454 40.66 -7.75 17.60
CA GLY A 454 39.35 -8.32 17.28
C GLY A 454 39.14 -8.54 15.78
N LYS A 455 39.62 -7.62 14.95
CA LYS A 455 39.59 -7.73 13.50
C LYS A 455 40.42 -8.91 13.00
N ALA A 456 41.60 -9.16 13.58
CA ALA A 456 42.40 -10.34 13.26
C ALA A 456 41.68 -11.64 13.66
N ILE A 457 41.03 -11.66 14.83
CA ILE A 457 40.22 -12.81 15.27
C ILE A 457 39.03 -13.04 14.34
N PHE A 458 38.33 -11.97 13.94
CA PHE A 458 37.23 -12.03 12.98
C PHE A 458 37.69 -12.61 11.62
N ALA A 459 38.84 -12.14 11.11
CA ALA A 459 39.42 -12.65 9.87
C ALA A 459 39.68 -14.16 9.94
N ALA A 460 40.12 -14.68 11.09
CA ALA A 460 40.42 -16.09 11.26
C ALA A 460 39.18 -16.98 11.50
N ASN A 461 38.10 -16.45 12.08
CA ASN A 461 36.98 -17.26 12.59
C ASN A 461 35.62 -16.98 11.93
N CYS A 462 35.46 -15.84 11.27
CA CYS A 462 34.15 -15.33 10.84
C CYS A 462 34.12 -14.90 9.37
N ALA A 463 35.26 -14.41 8.86
CA ALA A 463 35.33 -13.78 7.55
C ALA A 463 34.93 -14.69 6.38
N GLU A 464 35.15 -16.00 6.48
CA GLU A 464 34.75 -16.95 5.42
C GLU A 464 33.25 -16.85 5.07
N CYS A 465 32.40 -16.64 6.07
CA CYS A 465 30.95 -16.52 5.91
C CYS A 465 30.45 -15.07 5.89
N HIS A 466 31.14 -14.14 6.53
CA HIS A 466 30.59 -12.80 6.79
C HIS A 466 31.34 -11.65 6.10
N ALA A 467 32.61 -11.82 5.74
CA ALA A 467 33.35 -10.77 5.07
C ALA A 467 32.93 -10.66 3.60
N PRO A 468 32.91 -9.46 2.99
CA PRO A 468 32.51 -9.30 1.58
C PRO A 468 33.28 -10.18 0.58
N ASP A 469 34.53 -10.53 0.87
CA ASP A 469 35.42 -11.39 0.09
C ASP A 469 35.44 -12.86 0.55
N GLY A 470 34.64 -13.20 1.57
CA GLY A 470 34.48 -14.56 2.09
C GLY A 470 33.88 -15.51 1.05
N THR A 471 34.42 -16.72 0.97
CA THR A 471 34.01 -17.75 -0.02
C THR A 471 32.56 -18.19 0.16
N ARG A 472 32.02 -18.10 1.38
CA ARG A 472 30.67 -18.52 1.76
C ARG A 472 29.72 -17.35 2.05
N THR A 473 30.20 -16.12 1.92
CA THR A 473 29.36 -14.93 2.05
C THR A 473 28.24 -14.94 1.03
N LEU A 474 27.03 -14.65 1.49
CA LEU A 474 25.79 -14.73 0.71
C LEU A 474 25.54 -16.13 0.13
N THR A 475 25.90 -17.19 0.85
CA THR A 475 25.49 -18.56 0.56
C THR A 475 24.57 -19.10 1.65
N VAL A 476 23.79 -20.13 1.33
CA VAL A 476 22.98 -20.84 2.33
C VAL A 476 23.89 -21.83 3.07
N ILE A 477 24.11 -21.59 4.36
CA ILE A 477 24.82 -22.52 5.25
C ILE A 477 23.85 -23.64 5.63
N PRO A 478 24.18 -24.92 5.35
CA PRO A 478 23.29 -26.05 5.63
C PRO A 478 22.83 -26.09 7.08
N ILE A 479 21.58 -26.47 7.31
CA ILE A 479 21.01 -26.50 8.68
C ILE A 479 21.80 -27.40 9.64
N ALA A 480 22.28 -28.55 9.13
CA ALA A 480 23.08 -29.50 9.89
C ALA A 480 24.45 -28.96 10.31
N GLU A 481 24.95 -27.93 9.61
CA GLU A 481 26.20 -27.28 9.92
C GLU A 481 25.98 -26.09 10.86
N ILE A 482 25.07 -25.18 10.53
CA ILE A 482 24.83 -23.98 11.35
C ILE A 482 24.16 -24.31 12.67
N GLY A 483 23.33 -25.35 12.73
CA GLY A 483 22.72 -25.89 13.95
C GLY A 483 21.72 -24.97 14.67
N THR A 484 21.30 -23.87 14.05
CA THR A 484 20.28 -22.96 14.61
C THR A 484 18.87 -23.54 14.44
N ASP A 485 17.86 -22.92 15.07
CA ASP A 485 16.47 -23.39 15.01
C ASP A 485 16.00 -23.67 13.56
N ILE A 486 15.40 -24.83 13.30
CA ILE A 486 15.08 -25.31 11.96
C ILE A 486 13.71 -24.84 11.42
N ASN A 487 12.82 -24.34 12.29
CA ASN A 487 11.41 -24.18 11.99
C ASN A 487 11.17 -23.21 10.83
N ARG A 488 11.88 -22.07 10.79
CA ARG A 488 11.74 -21.09 9.70
C ARG A 488 12.08 -21.70 8.35
N SER A 489 13.11 -22.54 8.26
CA SER A 489 13.46 -23.25 7.03
C SER A 489 12.42 -24.32 6.68
N HIS A 490 11.93 -25.09 7.66
CA HIS A 490 10.92 -26.13 7.45
C HIS A 490 9.54 -25.62 7.05
N MET A 491 9.18 -24.41 7.48
CA MET A 491 7.91 -23.77 7.10
C MET A 491 7.78 -23.59 5.59
N TRP A 492 8.89 -23.33 4.89
CA TRP A 492 8.91 -23.29 3.44
C TRP A 492 9.00 -24.71 2.88
N THR A 493 7.90 -25.20 2.32
CA THR A 493 7.79 -26.56 1.77
C THR A 493 7.95 -26.57 0.24
N GLU A 494 8.19 -27.74 -0.34
CA GLU A 494 8.22 -27.89 -1.80
C GLU A 494 6.86 -27.58 -2.45
N LEU A 495 5.76 -27.96 -1.77
CA LEU A 495 4.41 -27.59 -2.20
C LEU A 495 4.25 -26.07 -2.21
N ALA A 496 4.67 -25.36 -1.16
CA ALA A 496 4.63 -23.90 -1.13
C ALA A 496 5.45 -23.27 -2.26
N ARG A 497 6.67 -23.76 -2.50
CA ARG A 497 7.52 -23.35 -3.64
C ARG A 497 6.78 -23.49 -4.96
N ASP A 498 6.22 -24.67 -5.24
CA ASP A 498 5.59 -24.97 -6.52
C ASP A 498 4.32 -24.16 -6.73
N THR A 499 3.49 -24.05 -5.69
CA THR A 499 2.27 -23.23 -5.76
C THR A 499 2.60 -21.76 -5.97
N TYR A 500 3.62 -21.22 -5.30
CA TYR A 500 4.03 -19.82 -5.46
C TYR A 500 4.61 -19.54 -6.85
N ASN A 501 5.52 -20.38 -7.35
CA ASN A 501 6.07 -20.23 -8.71
C ASN A 501 4.99 -20.29 -9.79
N ASN A 502 3.89 -21.03 -9.55
CA ASN A 502 2.74 -21.12 -10.45
C ASN A 502 1.59 -20.14 -10.11
N PHE A 503 1.77 -19.23 -9.16
CA PHE A 503 0.73 -18.30 -8.75
C PHE A 503 0.44 -17.27 -9.85
N ARG A 504 -0.81 -17.22 -10.33
CA ARG A 504 -1.26 -16.36 -11.45
C ARG A 504 -2.61 -15.68 -11.19
N GLU A 505 -3.04 -15.61 -9.93
CA GLU A 505 -4.33 -14.99 -9.61
C GLU A 505 -4.31 -13.49 -9.93
N GLY A 506 -5.33 -13.04 -10.67
CA GLY A 506 -5.50 -11.65 -11.10
C GLY A 506 -4.55 -11.18 -12.20
N ARG A 507 -3.33 -11.75 -12.31
CA ARG A 507 -2.36 -11.47 -13.38
C ARG A 507 -1.20 -12.48 -13.38
N ASP A 508 -0.41 -12.47 -14.46
CA ASP A 508 0.92 -13.07 -14.45
C ASP A 508 1.90 -12.18 -13.67
N TRP A 509 2.52 -12.77 -12.65
CA TRP A 509 3.51 -12.15 -11.77
C TRP A 509 4.95 -12.48 -12.17
N GLY A 510 5.16 -13.48 -13.02
CA GLY A 510 6.47 -13.88 -13.52
C GLY A 510 7.37 -14.61 -12.51
N PHE A 511 6.81 -15.15 -11.42
CA PHE A 511 7.57 -15.90 -10.42
C PHE A 511 8.20 -17.16 -11.00
N LYS A 512 9.50 -17.32 -10.77
CA LYS A 512 10.30 -18.48 -11.18
C LYS A 512 11.52 -18.74 -10.31
N SER A 513 11.87 -17.81 -9.40
CA SER A 513 13.08 -17.89 -8.59
C SER A 513 12.85 -18.49 -7.20
N PHE A 514 11.61 -18.85 -6.83
CA PHE A 514 11.37 -19.52 -5.56
C PHE A 514 11.95 -20.92 -5.55
N ARG A 515 12.62 -21.27 -4.45
CA ARG A 515 13.28 -22.57 -4.26
C ARG A 515 13.13 -23.06 -2.84
N LYS A 516 13.26 -24.37 -2.69
CA LYS A 516 13.39 -25.01 -1.38
C LYS A 516 14.86 -25.33 -1.14
N VAL A 517 15.42 -24.71 -0.11
CA VAL A 517 16.74 -25.01 0.43
C VAL A 517 16.61 -25.28 1.94
N SER A 518 17.62 -25.91 2.54
CA SER A 518 17.63 -26.27 3.96
C SER A 518 18.84 -25.67 4.64
N GLY A 519 18.64 -24.55 5.34
CA GLY A 519 19.72 -23.75 5.93
C GLY A 519 19.36 -22.27 6.02
N TYR A 520 20.37 -21.46 6.35
CA TYR A 520 20.23 -20.01 6.49
C TYR A 520 21.35 -19.25 5.78
N VAL A 521 21.04 -18.07 5.27
CA VAL A 521 21.98 -17.23 4.52
C VAL A 521 23.04 -16.65 5.46
N ALA A 522 24.30 -16.79 5.06
CA ALA A 522 25.44 -16.12 5.70
C ALA A 522 25.48 -14.65 5.26
N GLU A 523 24.90 -13.78 6.11
CA GLU A 523 24.68 -12.36 5.82
C GLU A 523 25.94 -11.49 6.10
N PRO A 524 26.29 -10.53 5.23
CA PRO A 524 27.26 -9.49 5.58
C PRO A 524 26.80 -8.69 6.80
N LEU A 525 27.76 -8.28 7.64
CA LEU A 525 27.47 -7.70 8.96
C LEU A 525 27.38 -6.16 8.98
N GLY A 526 27.03 -5.52 7.86
CA GLY A 526 26.89 -4.06 7.82
C GLY A 526 25.68 -3.57 8.61
N GLY A 527 25.88 -2.62 9.53
CA GLY A 527 24.84 -2.08 10.42
C GLY A 527 24.50 -3.03 11.58
N LEU A 528 25.44 -3.90 11.98
CA LEU A 528 25.22 -4.96 12.96
C LEU A 528 24.72 -4.44 14.31
N TRP A 529 25.16 -3.24 14.70
CA TRP A 529 24.74 -2.58 15.94
C TRP A 529 23.21 -2.33 16.04
N LEU A 530 22.50 -2.27 14.90
CA LEU A 530 21.04 -2.11 14.84
C LEU A 530 20.26 -3.42 14.64
N ASN A 531 20.96 -4.53 14.38
CA ASN A 531 20.34 -5.80 14.00
C ASN A 531 20.24 -6.79 15.17
N GLY A 532 20.27 -6.29 16.41
CA GLY A 532 19.95 -7.10 17.58
C GLY A 532 18.44 -7.20 17.79
N PRO A 533 17.94 -8.28 18.41
CA PRO A 533 18.64 -9.51 18.78
C PRO A 533 19.08 -10.36 17.58
N TYR A 534 20.02 -11.28 17.80
CA TYR A 534 20.76 -11.98 16.75
C TYR A 534 20.20 -13.39 16.43
N LEU A 535 20.68 -13.94 15.31
CA LEU A 535 20.16 -15.12 14.59
C LEU A 535 18.87 -14.85 13.80
N HIS A 536 18.50 -15.77 12.91
CA HIS A 536 17.35 -15.61 12.02
C HIS A 536 16.00 -15.44 12.74
N ASN A 537 15.90 -15.91 13.98
CA ASN A 537 14.71 -15.83 14.81
C ASN A 537 14.87 -14.84 15.98
N GLY A 538 16.03 -14.18 16.08
CA GLY A 538 16.30 -13.19 17.12
C GLY A 538 16.32 -13.78 18.54
N SER A 539 16.82 -15.01 18.68
CA SER A 539 16.82 -15.75 19.95
C SER A 539 18.04 -15.50 20.82
N VAL A 540 19.03 -14.73 20.35
CA VAL A 540 20.23 -14.37 21.11
C VAL A 540 20.27 -12.87 21.38
N PRO A 541 20.16 -12.41 22.64
CA PRO A 541 19.89 -11.00 22.94
C PRO A 541 21.00 -10.03 22.53
N THR A 542 22.27 -10.38 22.76
CA THR A 542 23.41 -9.49 22.51
C THR A 542 24.54 -10.18 21.74
N LEU A 543 25.47 -9.41 21.16
CA LEU A 543 26.66 -9.98 20.50
C LEU A 543 27.53 -10.71 21.52
N ARG A 544 27.60 -10.22 22.76
CA ARG A 544 28.30 -10.91 23.84
C ARG A 544 27.72 -12.31 24.07
N ASP A 545 26.40 -12.43 24.16
CA ASP A 545 25.73 -13.73 24.37
C ASP A 545 25.93 -14.66 23.15
N LEU A 546 26.01 -14.11 21.94
CA LEU A 546 26.29 -14.89 20.73
C LEU A 546 27.67 -15.58 20.79
N LEU A 547 28.64 -14.93 21.41
CA LEU A 547 29.98 -15.45 21.64
C LEU A 547 30.07 -16.41 22.83
N GLU A 548 28.97 -16.67 23.55
CA GLU A 548 28.93 -17.70 24.59
C GLU A 548 28.40 -19.05 24.05
N PRO A 549 28.85 -20.18 24.63
CA PRO A 549 28.28 -21.49 24.34
C PRO A 549 26.75 -21.45 24.50
N ALA A 550 26.02 -22.16 23.63
CA ALA A 550 24.55 -22.11 23.62
C ALA A 550 23.91 -22.37 25.00
N ALA A 551 24.46 -23.30 25.78
CA ALA A 551 24.01 -23.63 27.13
C ALA A 551 24.13 -22.48 28.15
N GLN A 552 24.91 -21.43 27.86
CA GLN A 552 25.09 -20.24 28.71
C GLN A 552 24.29 -19.02 28.21
N ARG A 553 23.65 -19.12 27.05
CA ARG A 553 22.83 -18.04 26.49
C ARG A 553 21.54 -17.88 27.32
N PRO A 554 21.00 -16.66 27.47
CA PRO A 554 19.77 -16.43 28.24
C PRO A 554 18.59 -17.26 27.72
N ALA A 555 17.89 -17.96 28.62
CA ALA A 555 16.68 -18.72 28.29
C ALA A 555 15.43 -17.83 28.13
N ALA A 556 15.44 -16.65 28.74
CA ALA A 556 14.39 -15.65 28.57
C ALA A 556 14.92 -14.23 28.76
N PHE A 557 14.46 -13.30 27.92
CA PHE A 557 14.86 -11.89 27.94
C PHE A 557 13.78 -10.98 27.36
N VAL A 558 13.79 -9.70 27.72
CA VAL A 558 12.87 -8.70 27.19
C VAL A 558 13.31 -8.28 25.79
N ARG A 559 12.38 -8.33 24.84
CA ARG A 559 12.47 -7.79 23.48
C ARG A 559 11.55 -6.60 23.29
N GLY A 560 11.73 -5.85 22.20
CA GLY A 560 10.88 -4.69 21.89
C GLY A 560 11.33 -3.38 22.55
N LEU A 561 12.57 -3.33 23.04
CA LEU A 561 13.19 -2.11 23.55
C LEU A 561 14.00 -1.43 22.42
N ASP A 562 14.14 -0.13 22.52
CA ASP A 562 14.83 0.71 21.53
C ASP A 562 16.15 1.30 22.07
N ILE A 563 16.57 0.98 23.28
CA ILE A 563 17.83 1.49 23.86
C ILE A 563 18.99 0.60 23.40
N VAL A 564 20.00 1.19 22.76
CA VAL A 564 21.18 0.49 22.25
C VAL A 564 22.10 0.07 23.40
N ASP A 565 22.53 -1.18 23.41
CA ASP A 565 23.51 -1.70 24.37
C ASP A 565 24.93 -1.54 23.81
N ALA A 566 25.57 -0.42 24.15
CA ALA A 566 26.94 -0.13 23.72
C ALA A 566 28.01 -1.07 24.32
N ARG A 567 27.68 -1.85 25.34
CA ARG A 567 28.62 -2.74 26.04
C ARG A 567 28.56 -4.16 25.49
N ASN A 568 27.38 -4.65 25.17
CA ASN A 568 27.15 -6.04 24.77
C ASN A 568 26.74 -6.18 23.30
N GLY A 569 26.34 -5.09 22.64
CA GLY A 569 25.93 -5.06 21.24
C GLY A 569 24.45 -5.39 21.05
N GLY A 570 23.78 -4.62 20.20
CA GLY A 570 22.34 -4.73 19.92
C GLY A 570 21.53 -3.77 20.79
N PHE A 571 20.37 -4.23 21.28
CA PHE A 571 19.51 -3.47 22.18
C PHE A 571 19.56 -4.05 23.59
N LEU A 572 19.25 -3.24 24.60
CA LEU A 572 19.07 -3.71 25.96
C LEU A 572 18.02 -4.82 26.00
N ALA A 573 18.39 -5.93 26.63
CA ALA A 573 17.57 -7.14 26.71
C ALA A 573 17.65 -7.72 28.13
N PRO A 574 17.05 -7.05 29.13
CA PRO A 574 17.09 -7.52 30.51
C PRO A 574 16.43 -8.90 30.65
N PRO A 575 16.84 -9.73 31.63
CA PRO A 575 16.19 -11.00 31.90
C PRO A 575 14.73 -10.81 32.32
N CYS A 576 13.89 -11.79 32.04
CA CYS A 576 12.47 -11.78 32.40
C CYS A 576 11.96 -13.17 32.81
N ASP A 577 10.80 -13.21 33.49
CA ASP A 577 10.07 -14.45 33.74
C ASP A 577 8.94 -14.58 32.70
N PRO A 578 8.96 -15.59 31.81
CA PRO A 578 7.90 -15.79 30.80
C PRO A 578 6.49 -15.96 31.37
N ARG A 579 6.35 -16.21 32.68
CA ARG A 579 5.07 -16.34 33.38
C ARG A 579 4.49 -14.99 33.83
N ALA A 580 5.27 -13.91 33.75
CA ALA A 580 4.87 -12.58 34.16
C ALA A 580 5.15 -11.56 33.05
N PRO A 581 4.19 -10.69 32.69
CA PRO A 581 4.44 -9.66 31.69
C PRO A 581 5.48 -8.65 32.20
N PRO A 582 6.48 -8.28 31.39
CA PRO A 582 7.43 -7.25 31.78
C PRO A 582 6.75 -5.86 31.79
N PRO A 583 7.30 -4.87 32.52
CA PRO A 583 6.76 -3.49 32.53
C PRO A 583 6.74 -2.85 31.14
N GLU A 584 7.73 -3.19 30.30
CA GLU A 584 7.85 -2.75 28.93
C GLU A 584 8.41 -3.88 28.07
N GLY A 585 8.02 -3.91 26.80
CA GLY A 585 8.47 -4.92 25.83
C GLY A 585 7.72 -6.26 25.95
N PHE A 586 8.38 -7.31 25.53
CA PHE A 586 7.84 -8.67 25.44
C PHE A 586 8.86 -9.67 25.99
N CYS A 587 8.45 -10.53 26.92
CA CYS A 587 9.34 -11.56 27.44
C CYS A 587 9.45 -12.70 26.43
N PHE A 588 10.60 -12.78 25.77
CA PHE A 588 10.91 -13.81 24.78
C PHE A 588 11.44 -15.06 25.48
N ASP A 589 10.80 -16.21 25.24
CA ASP A 589 11.22 -17.51 25.79
C ASP A 589 11.83 -18.38 24.68
N THR A 590 13.11 -18.71 24.82
CA THR A 590 13.87 -19.49 23.83
C THR A 590 13.53 -20.98 23.85
N ARG A 591 12.81 -21.43 24.89
CA ARG A 591 12.39 -22.84 25.05
C ARG A 591 11.15 -23.18 24.22
N LEU A 592 10.47 -22.19 23.66
CA LEU A 592 9.33 -22.39 22.77
C LEU A 592 9.81 -22.83 21.39
N VAL A 593 9.05 -23.69 20.72
CA VAL A 593 9.37 -24.16 19.37
C VAL A 593 9.46 -22.98 18.38
N GLY A 594 10.52 -22.94 17.57
CA GLY A 594 10.79 -21.82 16.67
C GLY A 594 11.54 -20.65 17.30
N ASN A 595 11.77 -20.68 18.62
CA ASN A 595 12.52 -19.67 19.35
C ASN A 595 13.89 -20.17 19.84
N GLY A 596 14.35 -21.35 19.39
CA GLY A 596 15.61 -21.94 19.84
C GLY A 596 16.80 -21.01 19.65
N ASN A 597 17.70 -20.99 20.63
CA ASN A 597 18.92 -20.18 20.66
C ASN A 597 20.20 -21.01 20.50
N ASP A 598 20.08 -22.23 19.97
CA ASP A 598 21.19 -23.12 19.64
C ASP A 598 21.91 -22.72 18.34
N GLY A 599 23.00 -23.43 18.03
CA GLY A 599 23.74 -23.24 16.80
C GLY A 599 24.60 -21.99 16.75
N HIS A 600 25.23 -21.77 15.59
CA HIS A 600 26.21 -20.71 15.37
C HIS A 600 27.26 -20.70 16.49
N VAL A 601 28.02 -21.79 16.61
CA VAL A 601 28.98 -22.02 17.70
C VAL A 601 30.37 -21.45 17.42
N TYR A 602 30.55 -20.73 16.31
CA TYR A 602 31.79 -20.07 15.92
C TYR A 602 32.17 -19.00 16.96
N GLY A 603 33.44 -18.97 17.36
CA GLY A 603 33.95 -18.04 18.38
C GLY A 603 33.59 -18.40 19.84
N THR A 604 32.70 -19.37 20.08
CA THR A 604 32.22 -19.67 21.44
C THR A 604 33.27 -20.33 22.36
N ALA A 605 34.26 -20.98 21.77
CA ALA A 605 35.38 -21.63 22.46
C ALA A 605 36.61 -20.72 22.63
N LEU A 606 36.56 -19.47 22.13
CA LEU A 606 37.67 -18.53 22.28
C LEU A 606 37.91 -18.19 23.76
N PRO A 607 39.16 -17.88 24.16
CA PRO A 607 39.46 -17.29 25.47
C PRO A 607 38.65 -16.01 25.71
N ALA A 608 38.38 -15.69 26.99
CA ALA A 608 37.56 -14.52 27.35
C ALA A 608 38.16 -13.17 26.87
N SER A 609 39.48 -13.06 26.80
CA SER A 609 40.18 -11.91 26.22
C SER A 609 39.84 -11.75 24.75
N ASP A 610 39.89 -12.85 24.00
CA ASP A 610 39.72 -12.88 22.56
C ASP A 610 38.25 -12.62 22.20
N LYS A 611 37.30 -13.14 23.00
CA LYS A 611 35.88 -12.77 22.88
C LYS A 611 35.66 -11.27 23.09
N SER A 612 36.37 -10.68 24.05
CA SER A 612 36.25 -9.25 24.36
C SER A 612 36.82 -8.38 23.24
N ASP A 613 37.98 -8.75 22.68
CA ASP A 613 38.57 -8.08 21.53
C ASP A 613 37.68 -8.25 20.27
N LEU A 614 37.19 -9.47 20.00
CA LEU A 614 36.26 -9.73 18.90
C LEU A 614 34.98 -8.89 19.05
N LEU A 615 34.39 -8.82 20.24
CA LEU A 615 33.23 -7.97 20.51
C LEU A 615 33.55 -6.50 20.24
N ALA A 616 34.72 -6.00 20.64
CA ALA A 616 35.14 -4.63 20.35
C ALA A 616 35.13 -4.36 18.84
N TYR A 617 35.62 -5.29 18.01
CA TYR A 617 35.52 -5.17 16.55
C TYR A 617 34.07 -5.22 16.04
N LEU A 618 33.26 -6.20 16.49
CA LEU A 618 31.87 -6.35 16.04
C LEU A 618 30.99 -5.13 16.39
N LEU A 619 31.26 -4.46 17.52
CA LEU A 619 30.57 -3.21 17.88
C LEU A 619 30.84 -2.08 16.89
N THR A 620 31.89 -2.15 16.06
CA THR A 620 32.17 -1.14 15.02
C THR A 620 31.40 -1.35 13.72
N LEU A 621 30.71 -2.49 13.56
CA LEU A 621 30.05 -2.92 12.32
C LEU A 621 28.59 -2.49 12.19
#